data_AF-A0A7M2X960-F1
#
_entry.id   AF-A0A7M2X960-F1
#
_cell.length_a   1.000
_cell.length_b   1.000
_cell.length_c   1.000
_cell.angle_alpha   90.00
_cell.angle_beta   90.00
_cell.angle_gamma   90.00
#
_symmetry.space_group_name_H-M   'P 1'
#
loop_
_entity.id
_entity.type
_entity.pdbx_description
1 polymer ?
#
loop_
_entity_poly.entity_id
_entity_poly.type
_entity_poly.pdbx_seq_one_letter_code
_entity_poly.pdbx_strand_id
1 'polypeptide(L)'
;MSFAKSVWKILVAIKDGLVLLFLLLFFAGLYTVLTLRPAPGMVREGALYLPLEGRVVEEASEISPTQLLSGQTPEPEYTARDVSRAIAAAADDKRIKAVVLDLEAFGGGSAVHLSQIGAAMDKVRAAKKPVLVRALIYTDDAMQLAAHSSEAWVDPMGGVAISGPGGTLLFYKGLIDKLKANVHVFKVGTYKSAVEPYIRAEMSPEAREAMQAVYGTLWQNWQDEVKKARPKADLTLATTDPAKWVRDNGNDAAQAALKSGLVDKIGDRVAFGKRVAEIAGADEDAGLGAFKATELPVYLADKPVSKQGNAVAVVTVAGEIVDGDAGPGTAGGDRIADLVDGVAQSDDYAGLVLRVDSPGGSVMASERIRAAVERVKAKGLPVAVSMGSLAASGGYWVSTPAQRIFAEPSTITGSIGVFAVLPTLEQTLPQYGVTTDSIRTTPLSGQPDLLGGLSPQVEALLQGQVEQTYSRFLGLVAKARGKSSADIDRIAQGRIWDGGTARQLGLVDQFGGLDDAVAWVASQAKAETFHAAYIEDEPSPFAQLLRQMETGEAPEARAHDLAGALAAQQQGLLARMQADVMRLMEGGGIRAYCLECESNSNGSAPSSSDASSNATWSLIARLLA
;
A
#
# COMPACT_ATOMS: atom_id res chain seq x y z
N MET A 1 -43.06 49.71 -32.94
CA MET A 1 -42.58 48.89 -31.80
C MET A 1 -42.86 47.38 -31.94
N SER A 2 -43.97 46.94 -32.55
CA SER A 2 -44.28 45.51 -32.78
C SER A 2 -43.24 44.79 -33.66
N PHE A 3 -42.87 45.38 -34.81
CA PHE A 3 -41.91 44.80 -35.75
C PHE A 3 -40.52 44.55 -35.14
N ALA A 4 -39.96 45.53 -34.43
CA ALA A 4 -38.68 45.39 -33.74
C ALA A 4 -38.70 44.31 -32.65
N LYS A 5 -39.82 44.15 -31.92
CA LYS A 5 -40.00 43.05 -30.96
C LYS A 5 -40.04 41.68 -31.65
N SER A 6 -40.69 41.57 -32.82
CA SER A 6 -40.73 40.31 -33.58
C SER A 6 -39.37 39.93 -34.15
N VAL A 7 -38.63 40.91 -34.70
CA VAL A 7 -37.26 40.69 -35.19
C VAL A 7 -36.32 40.29 -34.04
N TRP A 8 -36.41 40.93 -32.88
CA TRP A 8 -35.63 40.56 -31.70
C TRP A 8 -35.94 39.14 -31.22
N LYS A 9 -37.21 38.74 -31.19
CA LYS A 9 -37.60 37.35 -30.83
C LYS A 9 -37.02 36.32 -31.80
N ILE A 10 -36.97 36.62 -33.09
CA ILE A 10 -36.36 35.74 -34.11
C ILE A 10 -34.85 35.64 -33.89
N LEU A 11 -34.16 36.76 -33.65
CA LEU A 11 -32.72 36.77 -33.37
C LEU A 11 -32.36 36.01 -32.09
N VAL A 12 -33.15 36.17 -31.03
CA VAL A 12 -32.99 35.40 -29.79
C VAL A 12 -33.23 33.91 -30.04
N ALA A 13 -34.27 33.53 -30.77
CA ALA A 13 -34.54 32.13 -31.10
C ALA A 13 -33.42 31.50 -31.95
N ILE A 14 -32.83 32.24 -32.89
CA ILE A 14 -31.69 31.79 -33.68
C ILE A 14 -30.45 31.62 -32.79
N LYS A 15 -30.14 32.60 -31.94
CA LYS A 15 -29.04 32.51 -30.97
C LYS A 15 -29.22 31.31 -30.05
N ASP A 16 -30.40 31.15 -29.46
CA ASP A 16 -30.69 30.06 -28.53
C ASP A 16 -30.64 28.70 -29.25
N GLY A 17 -31.14 28.61 -30.49
CA GLY A 17 -31.01 27.42 -31.33
C GLY A 17 -29.56 27.07 -31.65
N LEU A 18 -28.72 28.06 -31.98
CA LEU A 18 -27.29 27.87 -32.22
C LEU A 18 -26.53 27.48 -30.95
N VAL A 19 -26.86 28.06 -29.81
CA VAL A 19 -26.27 27.68 -28.50
C VAL A 19 -26.66 26.26 -28.14
N LEU A 20 -27.94 25.88 -28.30
CA LEU A 20 -28.39 24.51 -28.03
C LEU A 20 -27.75 23.49 -28.98
N LEU A 21 -27.59 23.83 -30.27
CA LEU A 21 -26.89 23.00 -31.23
C LEU A 21 -25.41 22.85 -30.87
N PHE A 22 -24.75 23.95 -30.48
CA PHE A 22 -23.36 23.91 -30.02
C PHE A 22 -23.22 23.04 -28.77
N LEU A 23 -24.09 23.21 -27.77
CA LEU A 23 -24.07 22.38 -26.56
C LEU A 23 -24.30 20.91 -26.91
N LEU A 24 -25.26 20.60 -27.79
CA LEU A 24 -25.52 19.23 -28.22
C LEU A 24 -24.33 18.62 -28.95
N LEU A 25 -23.69 19.35 -29.88
CA LEU A 25 -22.49 18.90 -30.58
C LEU A 25 -21.28 18.79 -29.64
N PHE A 26 -21.13 19.71 -28.71
CA PHE A 26 -20.08 19.70 -27.70
C PHE A 26 -20.23 18.48 -26.78
N PHE A 27 -21.42 18.24 -26.22
CA PHE A 27 -21.68 17.09 -25.36
C PHE A 27 -21.68 15.77 -26.13
N ALA A 28 -22.12 15.73 -27.39
CA ALA A 28 -22.00 14.54 -28.24
C ALA A 28 -20.53 14.25 -28.59
N GLY A 29 -19.74 15.28 -28.90
CA GLY A 29 -18.30 15.16 -29.11
C GLY A 29 -17.58 14.71 -27.85
N LEU A 30 -17.89 15.32 -26.71
CA LEU A 30 -17.37 14.92 -25.41
C LEU A 30 -17.76 13.48 -25.07
N TYR A 31 -19.03 13.10 -25.21
CA TYR A 31 -19.49 11.72 -25.01
C TYR A 31 -18.75 10.74 -25.93
N THR A 32 -18.53 11.10 -27.19
CA THR A 32 -17.76 10.28 -28.14
C THR A 32 -16.33 10.13 -27.66
N VAL A 33 -15.66 11.20 -27.26
CA VAL A 33 -14.29 11.15 -26.70
C VAL A 33 -14.23 10.33 -25.41
N LEU A 34 -15.21 10.48 -24.51
CA LEU A 34 -15.31 9.76 -23.24
C LEU A 34 -15.63 8.26 -23.40
N THR A 35 -16.25 7.88 -24.52
CA THR A 35 -16.63 6.47 -24.80
C THR A 35 -15.70 5.79 -25.79
N LEU A 36 -14.89 6.55 -26.53
CA LEU A 36 -13.81 6.04 -27.35
C LEU A 36 -12.75 5.44 -26.43
N ARG A 37 -12.76 4.11 -26.34
CA ARG A 37 -11.60 3.36 -25.85
C ARG A 37 -10.53 3.48 -26.94
N PRO A 38 -9.39 4.16 -26.72
CA PRO A 38 -8.30 4.09 -27.68
C PRO A 38 -7.99 2.62 -27.95
N ALA A 39 -7.77 2.25 -29.21
CA ALA A 39 -7.32 0.90 -29.52
C ALA A 39 -6.04 0.67 -28.71
N PRO A 40 -5.99 -0.38 -27.85
CA PRO A 40 -4.78 -0.66 -27.10
C PRO A 40 -3.64 -0.74 -28.11
N GLY A 41 -2.49 -0.15 -27.77
CA GLY A 41 -1.30 -0.30 -28.59
C GLY A 41 -1.12 -1.77 -28.97
N MET A 42 -0.62 -2.06 -30.17
CA MET A 42 -0.36 -3.45 -30.52
C MET A 42 0.95 -3.87 -29.86
N VAL A 43 0.95 -5.03 -29.19
CA VAL A 43 2.18 -5.65 -28.69
C VAL A 43 3.12 -5.88 -29.86
N ARG A 44 4.30 -5.27 -29.79
CA ARG A 44 5.34 -5.35 -30.82
C ARG A 44 6.36 -6.42 -30.47
N GLU A 45 7.02 -6.97 -31.48
CA GLU A 45 8.20 -7.79 -31.26
C GLU A 45 9.33 -6.91 -30.68
N GLY A 46 9.88 -7.29 -29.53
CA GLY A 46 10.84 -6.47 -28.80
C GLY A 46 10.92 -6.82 -27.31
N ALA A 47 11.26 -5.85 -26.47
CA ALA A 47 11.26 -5.99 -25.02
C ALA A 47 9.86 -5.72 -24.42
N LEU A 48 9.56 -6.34 -23.28
CA LEU A 48 8.54 -5.82 -22.37
C LEU A 48 9.23 -4.80 -21.46
N TYR A 49 8.89 -3.52 -21.58
CA TYR A 49 9.48 -2.43 -20.81
C TYR A 49 8.55 -2.02 -19.67
N LEU A 50 9.12 -1.94 -18.47
CA LEU A 50 8.46 -1.53 -17.24
C LEU A 50 9.25 -0.38 -16.60
N PRO A 51 8.94 0.88 -16.95
CA PRO A 51 9.46 2.02 -16.23
C PRO A 51 8.72 2.17 -14.90
N LEU A 52 9.23 1.57 -13.83
CA LEU A 52 8.57 1.57 -12.52
C LEU A 52 8.82 2.91 -11.81
N GLU A 53 8.24 3.98 -12.33
CA GLU A 53 8.38 5.35 -11.83
C GLU A 53 7.46 5.64 -10.64
N GLY A 54 7.53 4.82 -9.60
CA GLY A 54 6.65 4.92 -8.44
C GLY A 54 6.66 3.64 -7.62
N ARG A 55 5.54 3.32 -6.97
CA ARG A 55 5.48 2.25 -5.98
C ARG A 55 4.73 1.02 -6.47
N VAL A 56 5.16 -0.15 -5.99
CA VAL A 56 4.39 -1.37 -6.11
C VAL A 56 3.48 -1.51 -4.89
N VAL A 57 2.18 -1.66 -5.13
CA VAL A 57 1.12 -1.72 -4.11
C VAL A 57 0.23 -2.95 -4.30
N GLU A 58 -0.55 -3.30 -3.28
CA GLU A 58 -1.57 -4.35 -3.39
C GLU A 58 -2.78 -3.87 -4.21
N GLU A 59 -3.30 -2.69 -3.88
CA GLU A 59 -4.44 -2.04 -4.55
C GLU A 59 -4.04 -0.60 -4.89
N ALA A 60 -4.22 -0.21 -6.15
CA ALA A 60 -3.95 1.16 -6.58
C ALA A 60 -5.08 2.08 -6.14
N SER A 61 -4.71 3.22 -5.55
CA SER A 61 -5.60 4.24 -5.05
C SER A 61 -6.40 4.89 -6.19
N GLU A 62 -7.61 5.33 -5.89
CA GLU A 62 -8.34 6.19 -6.80
C GLU A 62 -7.84 7.63 -6.73
N ILE A 63 -7.54 8.21 -7.89
CA ILE A 63 -7.14 9.61 -8.01
C ILE A 63 -8.39 10.46 -7.85
N SER A 64 -8.44 11.27 -6.80
CA SER A 64 -9.60 12.11 -6.55
C SER A 64 -9.55 13.38 -7.42
N PRO A 65 -10.71 13.90 -7.88
CA PRO A 65 -10.77 15.16 -8.64
C PRO A 65 -10.17 16.35 -7.89
N THR A 66 -10.24 16.34 -6.55
CA THR A 66 -9.73 17.41 -5.69
C THR A 66 -8.21 17.39 -5.56
N GLN A 67 -7.57 16.20 -5.61
CA GLN A 67 -6.11 16.07 -5.64
C GLN A 67 -5.53 16.67 -6.94
N LEU A 68 -6.18 16.46 -8.06
CA LEU A 68 -5.73 17.03 -9.33
C LEU A 68 -5.82 18.57 -9.32
N LEU A 69 -6.88 19.12 -8.72
CA LEU A 69 -7.09 20.56 -8.61
C LEU A 69 -6.12 21.26 -7.64
N SER A 70 -5.53 20.54 -6.69
CA SER A 70 -4.52 21.09 -5.78
C SER A 70 -3.11 21.15 -6.40
N GLY A 71 -2.94 20.67 -7.63
CA GLY A 71 -1.63 20.60 -8.30
C GLY A 71 -0.71 19.53 -7.73
N GLN A 72 -1.25 18.57 -6.98
CA GLN A 72 -0.50 17.44 -6.45
C GLN A 72 -0.70 16.24 -7.36
N THR A 73 0.27 15.95 -8.22
CA THR A 73 0.27 14.70 -8.99
C THR A 73 0.62 13.55 -8.04
N PRO A 74 -0.28 12.58 -7.83
CA PRO A 74 0.03 11.43 -7.01
C PRO A 74 1.18 10.64 -7.63
N GLU A 75 2.00 10.02 -6.78
CA GLU A 75 3.04 9.12 -7.24
C GLU A 75 2.40 7.92 -7.97
N PRO A 76 2.92 7.49 -9.14
CA PRO A 76 2.38 6.34 -9.84
C PRO A 76 2.36 5.07 -8.98
N GLU A 77 1.24 4.35 -9.00
CA GLU A 77 1.05 3.10 -8.28
C GLU A 77 0.85 1.94 -9.26
N TYR A 78 1.66 0.89 -9.11
CA TYR A 78 1.63 -0.33 -9.91
C TYR A 78 1.15 -1.49 -9.03
N THR A 79 0.10 -2.20 -9.43
CA THR A 79 -0.34 -3.36 -8.62
C THR A 79 0.66 -4.51 -8.76
N ALA A 80 1.05 -5.13 -7.65
CA ALA A 80 1.96 -6.28 -7.63
C ALA A 80 1.44 -7.43 -8.52
N ARG A 81 0.10 -7.61 -8.53
CA ARG A 81 -0.61 -8.55 -9.40
C ARG A 81 -0.32 -8.29 -10.88
N ASP A 82 -0.53 -7.06 -11.35
CA ASP A 82 -0.42 -6.78 -12.79
C ASP A 82 1.04 -6.81 -13.25
N VAL A 83 1.97 -6.30 -12.44
CA VAL A 83 3.42 -6.39 -12.73
C VAL A 83 3.88 -7.85 -12.82
N SER A 84 3.59 -8.66 -11.78
CA SER A 84 3.98 -10.07 -11.77
C SER A 84 3.33 -10.88 -12.89
N ARG A 85 2.04 -10.64 -13.18
CA ARG A 85 1.32 -11.29 -14.29
C ARG A 85 1.95 -10.96 -15.64
N ALA A 86 2.24 -9.68 -15.91
CA ALA A 86 2.87 -9.27 -17.17
C ALA A 86 4.24 -9.93 -17.37
N ILE A 87 5.09 -9.88 -16.35
CA ILE A 87 6.42 -10.51 -16.41
C ILE A 87 6.29 -12.03 -16.59
N ALA A 88 5.43 -12.70 -15.80
CA ALA A 88 5.26 -14.15 -15.89
C ALA A 88 4.69 -14.60 -17.25
N ALA A 89 3.84 -13.80 -17.89
CA ALA A 89 3.30 -14.07 -19.22
C ALA A 89 4.34 -13.84 -20.32
N ALA A 90 5.30 -12.93 -20.12
CA ALA A 90 6.40 -12.70 -21.07
C ALA A 90 7.31 -13.92 -21.25
N ALA A 91 7.34 -14.85 -20.28
CA ALA A 91 8.09 -16.10 -20.40
C ALA A 91 7.67 -16.91 -21.65
N ASP A 92 6.36 -16.99 -21.91
CA ASP A 92 5.78 -17.83 -22.96
C ASP A 92 5.51 -17.07 -24.28
N ASP A 93 5.56 -15.73 -24.27
CA ASP A 93 5.23 -14.91 -25.45
C ASP A 93 6.42 -14.74 -26.42
N LYS A 94 6.32 -15.30 -27.62
CA LYS A 94 7.39 -15.27 -28.64
C LYS A 94 7.72 -13.89 -29.18
N ARG A 95 6.81 -12.91 -29.05
CA ARG A 95 7.03 -11.52 -29.44
C ARG A 95 7.99 -10.83 -28.46
N ILE A 96 7.96 -11.22 -27.19
CA ILE A 96 8.82 -10.66 -26.15
C ILE A 96 10.16 -11.40 -26.12
N LYS A 97 11.24 -10.68 -26.40
CA LYS A 97 12.63 -11.17 -26.42
C LYS A 97 13.36 -10.98 -25.10
N ALA A 98 13.01 -9.93 -24.36
CA ALA A 98 13.59 -9.59 -23.06
C ALA A 98 12.55 -8.89 -22.19
N VAL A 99 12.74 -8.93 -20.88
CA VAL A 99 12.01 -8.09 -19.92
C VAL A 99 12.98 -7.04 -19.38
N VAL A 100 12.55 -5.78 -19.34
CA VAL A 100 13.38 -4.65 -18.97
C VAL A 100 12.67 -3.85 -17.87
N LEU A 101 13.29 -3.73 -16.69
CA LEU A 101 12.80 -2.88 -15.61
C LEU A 101 13.70 -1.65 -15.49
N ASP A 102 13.11 -0.47 -15.59
CA ASP A 102 13.78 0.78 -15.23
C ASP A 102 13.40 1.14 -13.80
N LEU A 103 14.39 1.14 -12.90
CA LEU A 103 14.22 1.36 -11.47
C LEU A 103 14.80 2.72 -11.03
N GLU A 104 15.12 3.62 -11.96
CA GLU A 104 15.73 4.93 -11.65
C GLU A 104 14.83 5.82 -10.77
N ALA A 105 13.51 5.74 -10.96
CA ALA A 105 12.50 6.43 -10.16
C ALA A 105 11.63 5.46 -9.34
N PHE A 106 12.17 4.29 -9.00
CA PHE A 106 11.43 3.28 -8.26
C PHE A 106 11.27 3.65 -6.79
N GLY A 107 10.03 3.91 -6.37
CA GLY A 107 9.63 4.25 -5.01
C GLY A 107 9.51 3.04 -4.07
N GLY A 108 9.84 1.83 -4.56
CA GLY A 108 9.87 0.63 -3.74
C GLY A 108 8.55 -0.14 -3.69
N GLY A 109 8.52 -1.16 -2.85
CA GLY A 109 7.41 -2.06 -2.68
C GLY A 109 7.62 -2.95 -1.47
N SER A 110 6.56 -3.60 -1.01
CA SER A 110 6.68 -4.46 0.16
C SER A 110 7.45 -5.75 -0.17
N ALA A 111 8.20 -6.31 0.79
CA ALA A 111 9.06 -7.47 0.54
C ALA A 111 8.31 -8.65 -0.11
N VAL A 112 7.07 -8.93 0.32
CA VAL A 112 6.21 -9.98 -0.26
C VAL A 112 5.87 -9.68 -1.73
N HIS A 113 5.49 -8.44 -2.05
CA HIS A 113 5.20 -8.04 -3.44
C HIS A 113 6.44 -8.16 -4.33
N LEU A 114 7.61 -7.78 -3.82
CA LEU A 114 8.87 -7.85 -4.56
C LEU A 114 9.34 -9.30 -4.74
N SER A 115 9.15 -10.18 -3.75
CA SER A 115 9.42 -11.62 -3.89
C SER A 115 8.50 -12.24 -4.96
N GLN A 116 7.22 -11.84 -5.02
CA GLN A 116 6.29 -12.28 -6.06
C GLN A 116 6.74 -11.83 -7.47
N ILE A 117 7.18 -10.58 -7.61
CA ILE A 117 7.72 -10.06 -8.87
C ILE A 117 9.04 -10.76 -9.23
N GLY A 118 9.93 -10.98 -8.26
CA GLY A 118 11.18 -11.72 -8.42
C GLY A 118 10.96 -13.15 -8.91
N ALA A 119 9.97 -13.86 -8.37
CA ALA A 119 9.58 -15.19 -8.84
C ALA A 119 9.09 -15.16 -10.31
N ALA A 120 8.35 -14.12 -10.72
CA ALA A 120 7.97 -13.93 -12.12
C ALA A 120 9.19 -13.67 -13.02
N MET A 121 10.17 -12.87 -12.56
CA MET A 121 11.44 -12.64 -13.28
C MET A 121 12.23 -13.95 -13.44
N ASP A 122 12.28 -14.78 -12.40
CA ASP A 122 12.93 -16.09 -12.46
C ASP A 122 12.26 -17.02 -13.46
N LYS A 123 10.92 -16.98 -13.59
CA LYS A 123 10.20 -17.73 -14.64
C LYS A 123 10.65 -17.33 -16.05
N VAL A 124 10.82 -16.04 -16.30
CA VAL A 124 11.31 -15.51 -17.59
C VAL A 124 12.73 -16.00 -17.86
N ARG A 125 13.61 -15.96 -16.86
CA ARG A 125 14.99 -16.47 -16.96
C ARG A 125 15.05 -17.97 -17.19
N ALA A 126 14.18 -18.74 -16.53
CA ALA A 126 14.04 -20.17 -16.74
C ALA A 126 13.64 -20.49 -18.19
N ALA A 127 12.81 -19.65 -18.80
CA ALA A 127 12.44 -19.68 -20.22
C ALA A 127 13.55 -19.17 -21.18
N LYS A 128 14.77 -18.92 -20.67
CA LYS A 128 15.96 -18.48 -21.43
C LYS A 128 15.83 -17.10 -22.07
N LYS A 129 14.92 -16.26 -21.57
CA LYS A 129 14.84 -14.85 -21.95
C LYS A 129 15.55 -14.01 -20.89
N PRO A 130 16.39 -13.04 -21.28
CA PRO A 130 17.08 -12.20 -20.31
C PRO A 130 16.12 -11.21 -19.65
N VAL A 131 16.37 -10.97 -18.37
CA VAL A 131 15.74 -9.89 -17.59
C VAL A 131 16.81 -8.86 -17.29
N LEU A 132 16.65 -7.63 -17.78
CA LEU A 132 17.62 -6.56 -17.60
C LEU A 132 17.02 -5.50 -16.68
N VAL A 133 17.81 -5.02 -15.72
CA VAL A 133 17.40 -3.95 -14.82
C VAL A 133 18.43 -2.82 -14.82
N ARG A 134 17.97 -1.58 -14.70
CA ARG A 134 18.84 -0.42 -14.49
C ARG A 134 18.35 0.43 -13.33
N ALA A 135 19.27 1.06 -12.62
CA ALA A 135 18.98 2.10 -11.63
C ALA A 135 20.19 3.04 -11.50
N LEU A 136 19.95 4.26 -11.02
CA LEU A 136 21.04 5.12 -10.54
C LEU A 136 21.53 4.61 -9.17
N ILE A 137 20.63 4.34 -8.23
CA ILE A 137 20.96 3.74 -6.93
C ILE A 137 20.07 2.53 -6.69
N TYR A 138 20.68 1.41 -6.32
CA TYR A 138 19.95 0.24 -5.83
C TYR A 138 19.80 0.32 -4.31
N THR A 139 18.61 0.70 -3.85
CA THR A 139 18.16 0.56 -2.44
C THR A 139 17.74 -0.88 -2.14
N ASP A 140 17.38 -1.20 -0.89
CA ASP A 140 16.95 -2.54 -0.46
C ASP A 140 15.93 -3.19 -1.44
N ASP A 141 14.87 -2.45 -1.78
CA ASP A 141 13.77 -2.90 -2.64
C ASP A 141 14.22 -3.09 -4.10
N ALA A 142 14.94 -2.10 -4.64
CA ALA A 142 15.48 -2.19 -6.00
C ALA A 142 16.51 -3.32 -6.13
N MET A 143 17.31 -3.54 -5.09
CA MET A 143 18.29 -4.62 -5.01
C MET A 143 17.61 -5.99 -4.89
N GLN A 144 16.49 -6.09 -4.18
CA GLN A 144 15.68 -7.31 -4.13
C GLN A 144 15.24 -7.72 -5.54
N LEU A 145 14.61 -6.81 -6.30
CA LEU A 145 14.23 -7.08 -7.69
C LEU A 145 15.45 -7.38 -8.55
N ALA A 146 16.49 -6.56 -8.45
CA ALA A 146 17.68 -6.74 -9.22
C ALA A 146 18.30 -8.12 -8.98
N ALA A 147 18.25 -8.69 -7.77
CA ALA A 147 18.76 -10.04 -7.46
C ALA A 147 18.24 -11.12 -8.41
N HIS A 148 17.02 -10.97 -8.92
CA HIS A 148 16.38 -11.89 -9.85
C HIS A 148 16.66 -11.59 -11.33
N SER A 149 17.50 -10.60 -11.65
CA SER A 149 17.81 -10.23 -13.04
C SER A 149 18.89 -11.11 -13.68
N SER A 150 18.94 -11.11 -15.01
CA SER A 150 20.08 -11.64 -15.79
C SER A 150 21.24 -10.65 -15.82
N GLU A 151 20.94 -9.36 -15.91
CA GLU A 151 21.92 -8.27 -15.88
C GLU A 151 21.36 -7.11 -15.05
N ALA A 152 22.08 -6.70 -14.01
CA ALA A 152 21.84 -5.46 -13.28
C ALA A 152 22.88 -4.40 -13.69
N TRP A 153 22.38 -3.27 -14.18
CA TRP A 153 23.20 -2.15 -14.64
C TRP A 153 23.09 -0.98 -13.67
N VAL A 154 24.24 -0.42 -13.29
CA VAL A 154 24.31 0.81 -12.50
C VAL A 154 24.91 1.93 -13.33
N ASP A 155 24.41 3.14 -13.15
CA ASP A 155 25.02 4.32 -13.77
C ASP A 155 26.47 4.55 -13.23
N PRO A 156 27.40 5.11 -14.03
CA PRO A 156 28.74 5.45 -13.55
C PRO A 156 28.77 6.39 -12.34
N MET A 157 27.74 7.23 -12.15
CA MET A 157 27.59 8.10 -10.98
C MET A 157 26.74 7.47 -9.86
N GLY A 158 26.35 6.21 -10.03
CA GLY A 158 25.44 5.47 -9.18
C GLY A 158 26.10 4.61 -8.10
N GLY A 159 25.31 3.71 -7.53
CA GLY A 159 25.79 2.75 -6.54
C GLY A 159 24.71 1.83 -5.97
N VAL A 160 25.02 1.21 -4.84
CA VAL A 160 24.10 0.40 -4.04
C VAL A 160 24.09 0.95 -2.62
N ALA A 161 22.91 1.12 -2.03
CA ALA A 161 22.71 1.67 -0.70
C ALA A 161 21.76 0.78 0.10
N ILE A 162 22.31 -0.17 0.84
CA ILE A 162 21.53 -1.13 1.63
C ILE A 162 21.42 -0.65 3.08
N SER A 163 20.19 -0.43 3.54
CA SER A 163 19.90 0.12 4.88
C SER A 163 19.38 -0.96 5.83
N GLY A 164 18.61 -1.92 5.31
CA GLY A 164 17.89 -2.92 6.10
C GLY A 164 16.65 -2.34 6.79
N PRO A 165 15.79 -3.21 7.37
CA PRO A 165 14.57 -2.78 8.03
C PRO A 165 14.89 -1.97 9.30
N GLY A 166 14.15 -0.89 9.50
CA GLY A 166 14.29 -0.01 10.65
C GLY A 166 13.99 1.44 10.31
N GLY A 167 14.33 2.34 11.23
CA GLY A 167 14.17 3.78 11.02
C GLY A 167 13.89 4.54 12.30
N THR A 168 13.51 5.80 12.12
CA THR A 168 13.20 6.72 13.21
C THR A 168 11.70 6.68 13.51
N LEU A 169 11.35 6.42 14.77
CA LEU A 169 10.00 6.64 15.29
C LEU A 169 9.94 7.98 16.00
N LEU A 170 8.86 8.72 15.78
CA LEU A 170 8.62 10.01 16.41
C LEU A 170 7.89 9.82 17.74
N PHE A 171 8.31 10.59 18.76
CA PHE A 171 7.70 10.61 20.08
C PHE A 171 7.36 12.05 20.45
N TYR A 172 6.10 12.31 20.75
CA TYR A 172 5.51 13.64 20.90
C TYR A 172 5.23 14.01 22.34
N LYS A 173 5.40 13.11 23.31
CA LYS A 173 5.09 13.37 24.73
C LYS A 173 5.72 14.68 25.24
N GLY A 174 6.99 14.92 24.92
CA GLY A 174 7.68 16.15 25.32
C GLY A 174 7.08 17.43 24.71
N LEU A 175 6.52 17.36 23.51
CA LEU A 175 5.78 18.47 22.88
C LEU A 175 4.39 18.64 23.50
N ILE A 176 3.67 17.54 23.70
CA ILE A 176 2.34 17.49 24.32
C ILE A 176 2.39 18.11 25.72
N ASP A 177 3.37 17.72 26.55
CA ASP A 177 3.57 18.26 27.90
C ASP A 177 3.84 19.78 27.86
N LYS A 178 4.63 20.27 26.89
CA LYS A 178 4.91 21.70 26.73
C LYS A 178 3.66 22.50 26.35
N LEU A 179 2.81 21.93 25.49
CA LEU A 179 1.52 22.51 25.14
C LEU A 179 0.49 22.39 26.26
N LYS A 180 0.83 21.69 27.36
CA LYS A 180 -0.08 21.32 28.44
C LYS A 180 -1.34 20.62 27.92
N ALA A 181 -1.22 19.91 26.80
CA ALA A 181 -2.29 19.07 26.31
C ALA A 181 -2.29 17.77 27.12
N ASN A 182 -3.45 17.19 27.31
CA ASN A 182 -3.60 15.88 27.96
C ASN A 182 -3.94 14.84 26.89
N VAL A 183 -3.46 13.62 27.06
CA VAL A 183 -3.74 12.50 26.14
C VAL A 183 -4.18 11.30 26.96
N HIS A 184 -5.48 11.04 26.92
CA HIS A 184 -6.10 9.89 27.59
C HIS A 184 -5.92 8.66 26.72
N VAL A 185 -5.22 7.65 27.26
CA VAL A 185 -4.98 6.38 26.57
C VAL A 185 -5.68 5.25 27.31
N PHE A 186 -6.54 4.55 26.59
CA PHE A 186 -7.20 3.33 27.05
C PHE A 186 -6.66 2.18 26.20
N LYS A 187 -6.01 1.19 26.80
CA LYS A 187 -5.43 0.08 26.02
C LYS A 187 -5.46 -1.24 26.75
N VAL A 188 -5.47 -2.33 25.97
CA VAL A 188 -5.11 -3.66 26.46
C VAL A 188 -4.07 -4.26 25.51
N GLY A 189 -2.93 -4.64 26.08
CA GLY A 189 -1.79 -5.21 25.38
C GLY A 189 -0.47 -4.57 25.79
N THR A 190 0.41 -5.37 26.38
CA THR A 190 1.78 -5.00 26.73
C THR A 190 2.55 -4.49 25.50
N TYR A 191 2.46 -5.20 24.38
CA TYR A 191 3.15 -4.92 23.13
C TYR A 191 2.36 -4.02 22.18
N LYS A 192 1.18 -3.51 22.60
CA LYS A 192 0.39 -2.58 21.79
C LYS A 192 1.02 -1.18 21.88
N SER A 193 2.02 -0.91 21.04
CA SER A 193 2.87 0.29 21.12
C SER A 193 2.44 1.45 20.21
N ALA A 194 1.40 1.30 19.40
CA ALA A 194 0.82 2.37 18.58
C ALA A 194 0.42 3.64 19.34
N VAL A 195 0.26 3.56 20.68
CA VAL A 195 -0.05 4.70 21.56
C VAL A 195 1.20 5.35 22.17
N GLU A 196 2.34 4.67 22.15
CA GLU A 196 3.57 5.14 22.79
C GLU A 196 4.08 6.49 22.30
N PRO A 197 3.99 6.85 21.00
CA PRO A 197 4.37 8.17 20.53
C PRO A 197 3.72 9.31 21.32
N TYR A 198 2.51 9.10 21.85
CA TYR A 198 1.76 10.16 22.52
C TYR A 198 1.96 10.19 24.04
N ILE A 199 2.46 9.10 24.65
CA ILE A 199 2.59 8.98 26.12
C ILE A 199 4.03 8.75 26.60
N ARG A 200 4.98 8.50 25.69
CA ARG A 200 6.40 8.28 26.00
C ARG A 200 7.29 9.23 25.22
N ALA A 201 8.50 9.44 25.71
CA ALA A 201 9.57 10.13 24.98
C ALA A 201 10.42 9.16 24.12
N GLU A 202 10.28 7.86 24.38
CA GLU A 202 11.03 6.80 23.71
C GLU A 202 10.29 5.47 23.80
N MET A 203 10.66 4.56 22.90
CA MET A 203 10.11 3.21 22.76
C MET A 203 10.27 2.41 24.06
N SER A 204 9.23 1.68 24.47
CA SER A 204 9.33 0.76 25.61
C SER A 204 10.26 -0.43 25.33
N PRO A 205 10.79 -1.09 26.36
CA PRO A 205 11.56 -2.34 26.18
C PRO A 205 10.77 -3.43 25.44
N GLU A 206 9.47 -3.54 25.69
CA GLU A 206 8.58 -4.55 25.10
C GLU A 206 8.33 -4.26 23.62
N ALA A 207 8.05 -3.00 23.26
CA ALA A 207 7.93 -2.58 21.87
C ALA A 207 9.24 -2.84 21.10
N ARG A 208 10.37 -2.52 21.72
CA ARG A 208 11.71 -2.76 21.16
C ARG A 208 11.97 -4.25 20.92
N GLU A 209 11.65 -5.10 21.88
CA GLU A 209 11.80 -6.54 21.78
C GLU A 209 10.99 -7.11 20.60
N ALA A 210 9.72 -6.71 20.48
CA ALA A 210 8.85 -7.18 19.40
C ALA A 210 9.33 -6.73 18.01
N MET A 211 9.70 -5.45 17.85
CA MET A 211 10.23 -4.94 16.58
C MET A 211 11.56 -5.58 16.22
N GLN A 212 12.49 -5.74 17.16
CA GLN A 212 13.80 -6.36 16.90
C GLN A 212 13.65 -7.80 16.39
N ALA A 213 12.71 -8.58 16.96
CA ALA A 213 12.45 -9.95 16.52
C ALA A 213 11.92 -10.00 15.07
N VAL A 214 10.93 -9.17 14.76
CA VAL A 214 10.36 -9.11 13.40
C VAL A 214 11.40 -8.58 12.41
N TYR A 215 12.08 -7.47 12.71
CA TYR A 215 13.02 -6.83 11.78
C TYR A 215 14.23 -7.72 11.52
N GLY A 216 14.74 -8.42 12.54
CA GLY A 216 15.80 -9.40 12.37
C GLY A 216 15.40 -10.52 11.41
N THR A 217 14.16 -11.00 11.49
CA THR A 217 13.65 -12.05 10.60
C THR A 217 13.44 -11.53 9.18
N LEU A 218 12.84 -10.36 9.01
CA LEU A 218 12.67 -9.73 7.68
C LEU A 218 14.01 -9.47 7.00
N TRP A 219 14.99 -8.97 7.77
CA TRP A 219 16.34 -8.74 7.27
C TRP A 219 17.04 -10.03 6.86
N GLN A 220 16.86 -11.11 7.63
CA GLN A 220 17.40 -12.42 7.29
C GLN A 220 16.76 -12.98 6.01
N ASN A 221 15.43 -12.90 5.89
CA ASN A 221 14.71 -13.34 4.70
C ASN A 221 15.18 -12.58 3.44
N TRP A 222 15.31 -11.25 3.52
CA TRP A 222 15.81 -10.43 2.42
C TRP A 222 17.22 -10.84 2.00
N GLN A 223 18.14 -11.01 2.95
CA GLN A 223 19.51 -11.45 2.65
C GLN A 223 19.54 -12.84 2.01
N ASP A 224 18.72 -13.78 2.50
CA ASP A 224 18.66 -15.15 1.97
C ASP A 224 18.08 -15.18 0.55
N GLU A 225 17.08 -14.36 0.28
CA GLU A 225 16.51 -14.19 -1.07
C GLU A 225 17.55 -13.61 -2.03
N VAL A 226 18.19 -12.49 -1.68
CA VAL A 226 19.21 -11.86 -2.53
C VAL A 226 20.38 -12.82 -2.80
N LYS A 227 20.90 -13.51 -1.76
CA LYS A 227 21.98 -14.49 -1.92
C LYS A 227 21.56 -15.68 -2.78
N LYS A 228 20.32 -16.14 -2.65
CA LYS A 228 19.79 -17.25 -3.47
C LYS A 228 19.65 -16.86 -4.94
N ALA A 229 19.09 -15.67 -5.22
CA ALA A 229 18.83 -15.21 -6.57
C ALA A 229 20.11 -14.72 -7.27
N ARG A 230 21.03 -14.07 -6.53
CA ARG A 230 22.35 -13.64 -6.99
C ARG A 230 23.48 -14.17 -6.07
N PRO A 231 23.95 -15.41 -6.27
CA PRO A 231 24.99 -16.03 -5.43
C PRO A 231 26.36 -15.34 -5.42
N LYS A 232 26.63 -14.45 -6.38
CA LYS A 232 27.88 -13.68 -6.45
C LYS A 232 27.83 -12.39 -5.62
N ALA A 233 26.65 -12.01 -5.11
CA ALA A 233 26.48 -10.81 -4.31
C ALA A 233 27.15 -10.97 -2.95
N ASP A 234 28.21 -10.20 -2.70
CA ASP A 234 28.78 -10.01 -1.38
C ASP A 234 28.18 -8.77 -0.73
N LEU A 235 27.21 -9.00 0.15
CA LEU A 235 26.52 -7.97 0.92
C LEU A 235 27.34 -7.47 2.11
N THR A 236 28.40 -8.19 2.51
CA THR A 236 29.02 -8.07 3.84
C THR A 236 29.46 -6.63 4.14
N LEU A 237 30.33 -6.07 3.29
CA LEU A 237 30.84 -4.73 3.53
C LEU A 237 29.81 -3.66 3.19
N ALA A 238 28.93 -3.90 2.22
CA ALA A 238 27.83 -2.98 1.89
C ALA A 238 26.87 -2.78 3.08
N THR A 239 26.72 -3.77 3.95
CA THR A 239 25.81 -3.71 5.12
C THR A 239 26.51 -3.51 6.46
N THR A 240 27.83 -3.71 6.57
CA THR A 240 28.56 -3.60 7.86
C THR A 240 29.50 -2.40 7.94
N ASP A 241 30.14 -2.00 6.82
CA ASP A 241 31.00 -0.82 6.75
C ASP A 241 30.95 -0.24 5.32
N PRO A 242 29.81 0.35 4.91
CA PRO A 242 29.63 0.88 3.55
C PRO A 242 30.65 1.98 3.22
N ALA A 243 31.12 2.71 4.22
CA ALA A 243 32.13 3.74 4.03
C ALA A 243 33.49 3.12 3.66
N LYS A 244 33.91 2.04 4.34
CA LYS A 244 35.12 1.30 3.95
C LYS A 244 34.94 0.61 2.60
N TRP A 245 33.79 0.00 2.37
CA TRP A 245 33.45 -0.66 1.11
C TRP A 245 33.69 0.25 -0.11
N VAL A 246 33.23 1.49 -0.04
CA VAL A 246 33.41 2.50 -1.11
C VAL A 246 34.86 3.01 -1.15
N ARG A 247 35.49 3.28 -0.01
CA ARG A 247 36.90 3.74 0.05
C ARG A 247 37.88 2.73 -0.56
N ASP A 248 37.72 1.45 -0.25
CA ASP A 248 38.57 0.36 -0.78
C ASP A 248 38.46 0.22 -2.31
N ASN A 249 37.42 0.84 -2.90
CA ASN A 249 37.17 0.87 -4.34
C ASN A 249 37.45 2.24 -4.97
N GLY A 250 38.28 3.07 -4.33
CA GLY A 250 38.71 4.36 -4.89
C GLY A 250 37.68 5.48 -4.72
N ASN A 251 36.77 5.34 -3.75
CA ASN A 251 35.61 6.22 -3.54
C ASN A 251 34.59 6.17 -4.69
N ASP A 252 34.55 5.06 -5.42
CA ASP A 252 33.61 4.82 -6.52
C ASP A 252 32.60 3.73 -6.10
N ALA A 253 31.37 4.15 -5.83
CA ALA A 253 30.30 3.27 -5.36
C ALA A 253 29.79 2.32 -6.46
N ALA A 254 29.82 2.73 -7.73
CA ALA A 254 29.47 1.88 -8.86
C ALA A 254 30.52 0.75 -9.03
N GLN A 255 31.81 1.08 -8.90
CA GLN A 255 32.88 0.08 -8.91
C GLN A 255 32.83 -0.85 -7.70
N ALA A 256 32.48 -0.32 -6.52
CA ALA A 256 32.27 -1.14 -5.32
C ALA A 256 31.13 -2.16 -5.55
N ALA A 257 30.00 -1.69 -6.09
CA ALA A 257 28.85 -2.54 -6.44
C ALA A 257 29.23 -3.63 -7.45
N LEU A 258 29.97 -3.29 -8.49
CA LEU A 258 30.39 -4.23 -9.53
C LEU A 258 31.34 -5.31 -8.98
N LYS A 259 32.36 -4.91 -8.20
CA LYS A 259 33.36 -5.85 -7.67
C LYS A 259 32.82 -6.76 -6.58
N SER A 260 31.84 -6.28 -5.80
CA SER A 260 31.10 -7.10 -4.84
C SER A 260 30.02 -7.96 -5.50
N GLY A 261 29.89 -7.92 -6.84
CA GLY A 261 28.91 -8.70 -7.56
C GLY A 261 27.47 -8.37 -7.19
N LEU A 262 27.20 -7.14 -6.71
CA LEU A 262 25.84 -6.64 -6.45
C LEU A 262 25.16 -6.22 -7.76
N VAL A 263 25.96 -5.74 -8.71
CA VAL A 263 25.55 -5.42 -10.09
C VAL A 263 26.50 -6.09 -11.09
N ASP A 264 26.07 -6.19 -12.35
CA ASP A 264 26.79 -6.90 -13.41
C ASP A 264 27.55 -5.95 -14.35
N LYS A 265 27.05 -4.71 -14.51
CA LYS A 265 27.55 -3.74 -15.49
C LYS A 265 27.47 -2.31 -14.96
N ILE A 266 28.41 -1.48 -15.41
CA ILE A 266 28.38 -0.04 -15.23
C ILE A 266 28.13 0.58 -16.61
N GLY A 267 27.11 1.43 -16.73
CA GLY A 267 26.78 2.11 -17.97
C GLY A 267 25.60 3.07 -17.82
N ASP A 268 25.68 4.18 -18.55
CA ASP A 268 24.60 5.16 -18.61
C ASP A 268 23.36 4.62 -19.35
N ARG A 269 22.29 5.43 -19.39
CA ARG A 269 21.03 5.09 -20.07
C ARG A 269 21.23 4.68 -21.53
N VAL A 270 22.16 5.30 -22.25
CA VAL A 270 22.41 5.04 -23.66
C VAL A 270 23.14 3.70 -23.83
N ALA A 271 24.14 3.42 -23.00
CA ALA A 271 24.86 2.15 -23.01
C ALA A 271 23.93 0.98 -22.66
N PHE A 272 23.09 1.14 -21.64
CA PHE A 272 22.05 0.17 -21.29
C PHE A 272 21.08 -0.05 -22.45
N GLY A 273 20.54 1.03 -23.02
CA GLY A 273 19.60 0.96 -24.13
C GLY A 273 20.18 0.25 -25.37
N LYS A 274 21.45 0.49 -25.68
CA LYS A 274 22.18 -0.26 -26.73
C LYS A 274 22.25 -1.75 -26.42
N ARG A 275 22.53 -2.14 -25.17
CA ARG A 275 22.52 -3.54 -24.74
C ARG A 275 21.15 -4.19 -24.94
N VAL A 276 20.07 -3.48 -24.60
CA VAL A 276 18.71 -3.97 -24.84
C VAL A 276 18.43 -4.09 -26.33
N ALA A 277 18.84 -3.11 -27.14
CA ALA A 277 18.68 -3.12 -28.59
C ALA A 277 19.39 -4.30 -29.29
N GLU A 278 20.54 -4.75 -28.78
CA GLU A 278 21.22 -5.96 -29.26
C GLU A 278 20.35 -7.22 -29.13
N ILE A 279 19.43 -7.25 -28.16
CA ILE A 279 18.59 -8.41 -27.84
C ILE A 279 17.19 -8.26 -28.47
N ALA A 280 16.59 -7.08 -28.33
CA ALA A 280 15.20 -6.80 -28.68
C ALA A 280 15.04 -6.10 -30.04
N GLY A 281 16.14 -5.62 -30.63
CA GLY A 281 16.16 -4.78 -31.82
C GLY A 281 16.20 -3.29 -31.48
N ALA A 282 16.93 -2.52 -32.28
CA ALA A 282 16.98 -1.06 -32.18
C ALA A 282 15.69 -0.42 -32.69
N ASP A 283 15.32 0.71 -32.07
CA ASP A 283 14.31 1.61 -32.61
C ASP A 283 15.03 2.81 -33.24
N GLU A 284 15.26 2.75 -34.55
CA GLU A 284 16.08 3.72 -35.28
C GLU A 284 15.48 5.14 -35.29
N ASP A 285 14.16 5.24 -35.11
CA ASP A 285 13.41 6.50 -35.18
C ASP A 285 13.34 7.23 -33.82
N ALA A 286 13.64 6.53 -32.72
CA ALA A 286 13.48 7.03 -31.34
C ALA A 286 14.78 7.52 -30.67
N GLY A 287 15.90 7.54 -31.40
CA GLY A 287 17.16 8.15 -30.96
C GLY A 287 18.19 7.17 -30.36
N LEU A 288 19.25 7.74 -29.76
CA LEU A 288 20.40 6.96 -29.29
C LEU A 288 20.05 6.05 -28.12
N GLY A 289 20.33 4.75 -28.28
CA GLY A 289 20.03 3.74 -27.26
C GLY A 289 18.55 3.34 -27.20
N ALA A 290 17.73 3.82 -28.13
CA ALA A 290 16.35 3.37 -28.22
C ALA A 290 16.27 1.92 -28.71
N PHE A 291 15.31 1.18 -28.16
CA PHE A 291 15.08 -0.22 -28.45
C PHE A 291 13.59 -0.48 -28.63
N LYS A 292 13.26 -1.51 -29.41
CA LYS A 292 11.88 -1.91 -29.62
C LYS A 292 11.29 -2.42 -28.31
N ALA A 293 10.21 -1.79 -27.86
CA ALA A 293 9.56 -2.11 -26.61
C ALA A 293 8.04 -2.14 -26.72
N THR A 294 7.41 -2.87 -25.81
CA THR A 294 5.99 -2.79 -25.49
C THR A 294 5.86 -2.40 -24.02
N GLU A 295 5.11 -1.35 -23.74
CA GLU A 295 4.86 -0.86 -22.38
C GLU A 295 3.89 -1.76 -21.60
N LEU A 296 4.00 -1.74 -20.27
CA LEU A 296 3.18 -2.55 -19.37
C LEU A 296 1.65 -2.43 -19.63
N PRO A 297 1.01 -1.24 -19.72
CA PRO A 297 -0.44 -1.15 -19.93
C PRO A 297 -0.88 -1.75 -21.26
N VAL A 298 -0.07 -1.57 -22.30
CA VAL A 298 -0.29 -2.13 -23.64
C VAL A 298 -0.25 -3.66 -23.59
N TYR A 299 0.74 -4.21 -22.89
CA TYR A 299 0.90 -5.65 -22.75
C TYR A 299 -0.22 -6.29 -21.93
N LEU A 300 -0.64 -5.64 -20.83
CA LEU A 300 -1.76 -6.11 -20.01
C LEU A 300 -3.07 -6.14 -20.78
N ALA A 301 -3.32 -5.17 -21.66
CA ALA A 301 -4.52 -5.14 -22.51
C ALA A 301 -4.56 -6.29 -23.54
N ASP A 302 -3.41 -6.73 -24.06
CA ASP A 302 -3.30 -7.91 -24.96
C ASP A 302 -3.39 -9.24 -24.20
N LYS A 303 -3.14 -9.22 -22.88
CA LYS A 303 -3.19 -10.40 -21.99
C LYS A 303 -4.29 -10.28 -20.94
N PRO A 304 -5.58 -10.27 -21.34
CA PRO A 304 -6.67 -10.22 -20.38
C PRO A 304 -6.63 -11.44 -19.46
N VAL A 305 -7.09 -11.24 -18.21
CA VAL A 305 -7.23 -12.33 -17.25
C VAL A 305 -8.16 -13.40 -17.82
N SER A 306 -7.73 -14.66 -17.77
CA SER A 306 -8.54 -15.80 -18.20
C SER A 306 -9.83 -15.86 -17.38
N LYS A 307 -10.96 -16.07 -18.05
CA LYS A 307 -12.29 -16.27 -17.43
C LYS A 307 -12.79 -17.72 -17.60
N GLN A 308 -11.87 -18.66 -17.79
CA GLN A 308 -12.22 -20.06 -18.00
C GLN A 308 -12.53 -20.77 -16.67
N GLY A 309 -13.48 -21.69 -16.70
CA GLY A 309 -13.85 -22.48 -15.52
C GLY A 309 -14.58 -21.69 -14.44
N ASN A 310 -14.65 -22.26 -13.24
CA ASN A 310 -15.38 -21.66 -12.12
C ASN A 310 -14.67 -20.42 -11.57
N ALA A 311 -15.43 -19.38 -11.27
CA ALA A 311 -14.90 -18.15 -10.69
C ALA A 311 -14.66 -18.31 -9.19
N VAL A 312 -13.45 -18.01 -8.72
CA VAL A 312 -13.15 -17.83 -7.30
C VAL A 312 -13.09 -16.33 -7.03
N ALA A 313 -13.99 -15.80 -6.22
CA ALA A 313 -14.03 -14.39 -5.90
C ALA A 313 -12.79 -14.00 -5.09
N VAL A 314 -12.15 -12.89 -5.47
CA VAL A 314 -11.05 -12.27 -4.72
C VAL A 314 -11.49 -10.87 -4.32
N VAL A 315 -11.59 -10.61 -3.01
CA VAL A 315 -11.89 -9.27 -2.47
C VAL A 315 -10.66 -8.78 -1.72
N THR A 316 -10.22 -7.56 -2.03
CA THR A 316 -9.01 -6.96 -1.45
C THR A 316 -9.35 -6.09 -0.24
N VAL A 317 -8.54 -6.21 0.82
CA VAL A 317 -8.54 -5.35 2.00
C VAL A 317 -7.15 -4.73 2.11
N ALA A 318 -6.94 -3.60 1.43
CA ALA A 318 -5.66 -2.92 1.35
C ALA A 318 -5.69 -1.56 2.06
N GLY A 319 -4.62 -1.25 2.79
CA GLY A 319 -4.47 0.01 3.53
C GLY A 319 -5.16 0.00 4.90
N GLU A 320 -5.21 1.17 5.55
CA GLU A 320 -5.87 1.33 6.84
C GLU A 320 -7.37 1.04 6.72
N ILE A 321 -7.91 0.27 7.68
CA ILE A 321 -9.35 -0.03 7.75
C ILE A 321 -10.07 1.14 8.43
N VAL A 322 -10.96 1.81 7.70
CA VAL A 322 -11.74 2.94 8.19
C VAL A 322 -13.24 2.66 8.07
N ASP A 323 -14.06 3.35 8.85
CA ASP A 323 -15.52 3.27 8.70
C ASP A 323 -15.98 3.96 7.39
N GLY A 324 -17.12 3.54 6.85
CA GLY A 324 -17.68 4.08 5.61
C GLY A 324 -17.11 3.45 4.33
N ASP A 325 -17.21 4.20 3.22
CA ASP A 325 -17.00 3.69 1.86
C ASP A 325 -15.65 4.10 1.24
N ALA A 326 -14.66 4.45 2.06
CA ALA A 326 -13.36 4.91 1.57
C ALA A 326 -12.61 3.85 0.71
N GLY A 327 -11.73 4.36 -0.14
CA GLY A 327 -10.91 3.56 -1.05
C GLY A 327 -11.40 3.64 -2.50
N PRO A 328 -10.78 2.89 -3.44
CA PRO A 328 -9.58 2.05 -3.32
C PRO A 328 -8.31 2.71 -2.74
N GLY A 329 -7.40 1.92 -2.17
CA GLY A 329 -6.16 2.40 -1.50
C GLY A 329 -6.33 2.72 0.00
N THR A 330 -7.57 2.65 0.49
CA THR A 330 -7.95 2.64 1.89
C THR A 330 -9.07 1.63 2.06
N ALA A 331 -9.10 0.90 3.18
CA ALA A 331 -10.06 -0.17 3.38
C ALA A 331 -11.34 0.36 4.06
N GLY A 332 -12.25 0.94 3.28
CA GLY A 332 -13.59 1.31 3.74
C GLY A 332 -14.40 0.08 4.14
N GLY A 333 -14.79 0.01 5.42
CA GLY A 333 -15.49 -1.12 6.00
C GLY A 333 -16.84 -1.44 5.35
N ASP A 334 -17.56 -0.42 4.89
CA ASP A 334 -18.89 -0.58 4.29
C ASP A 334 -18.77 -1.04 2.84
N ARG A 335 -18.01 -0.31 2.01
CA ARG A 335 -17.60 -0.71 0.66
C ARG A 335 -17.15 -2.16 0.58
N ILE A 336 -16.17 -2.56 1.40
CA ILE A 336 -15.64 -3.93 1.36
C ILE A 336 -16.68 -4.96 1.83
N ALA A 337 -17.47 -4.65 2.86
CA ALA A 337 -18.53 -5.55 3.31
C ALA A 337 -19.58 -5.76 2.21
N ASP A 338 -19.93 -4.73 1.46
CA ASP A 338 -20.87 -4.80 0.33
C ASP A 338 -20.31 -5.63 -0.83
N LEU A 339 -19.02 -5.50 -1.15
CA LEU A 339 -18.36 -6.36 -2.14
C LEU A 339 -18.41 -7.84 -1.73
N VAL A 340 -18.11 -8.13 -0.45
CA VAL A 340 -18.19 -9.50 0.10
C VAL A 340 -19.64 -10.01 0.11
N ASP A 341 -20.62 -9.17 0.46
CA ASP A 341 -22.02 -9.53 0.42
C ASP A 341 -22.52 -9.77 -1.01
N GLY A 342 -21.99 -9.06 -2.01
CA GLY A 342 -22.24 -9.35 -3.43
C GLY A 342 -21.79 -10.76 -3.81
N VAL A 343 -20.63 -11.21 -3.32
CA VAL A 343 -20.18 -12.60 -3.47
C VAL A 343 -21.13 -13.56 -2.77
N ALA A 344 -21.60 -13.22 -1.56
CA ALA A 344 -22.58 -14.04 -0.88
C ALA A 344 -23.90 -14.09 -1.65
N GLN A 345 -24.34 -13.04 -2.32
CA GLN A 345 -25.65 -12.98 -2.99
C GLN A 345 -25.68 -13.66 -4.37
N SER A 346 -24.53 -13.81 -5.02
CA SER A 346 -24.40 -14.47 -6.32
C SER A 346 -24.15 -15.99 -6.20
N ASP A 347 -24.67 -16.76 -7.15
CA ASP A 347 -24.38 -18.19 -7.32
C ASP A 347 -23.23 -18.44 -8.33
N ASP A 348 -22.59 -17.39 -8.85
CA ASP A 348 -21.54 -17.47 -9.88
C ASP A 348 -20.16 -17.84 -9.30
N TYR A 349 -20.00 -17.76 -7.98
CA TYR A 349 -18.70 -17.92 -7.32
C TYR A 349 -18.58 -19.26 -6.59
N ALA A 350 -17.48 -19.96 -6.88
CA ALA A 350 -17.11 -21.22 -6.22
C ALA A 350 -16.63 -21.03 -4.77
N GLY A 351 -16.27 -19.80 -4.39
CA GLY A 351 -15.82 -19.45 -3.04
C GLY A 351 -15.15 -18.08 -3.00
N LEU A 352 -14.60 -17.73 -1.85
CA LEU A 352 -14.00 -16.42 -1.58
C LEU A 352 -12.55 -16.56 -1.12
N VAL A 353 -11.68 -15.72 -1.68
CA VAL A 353 -10.38 -15.40 -1.11
C VAL A 353 -10.41 -13.93 -0.67
N LEU A 354 -10.15 -13.69 0.61
CA LEU A 354 -9.90 -12.35 1.12
C LEU A 354 -8.39 -12.06 1.02
N ARG A 355 -8.00 -11.10 0.18
CA ARG A 355 -6.59 -10.67 0.03
C ARG A 355 -6.35 -9.50 0.97
N VAL A 356 -5.55 -9.69 2.02
CA VAL A 356 -5.40 -8.71 3.11
C VAL A 356 -4.00 -8.13 3.12
N ASP A 357 -3.88 -6.81 2.91
CA ASP A 357 -2.65 -6.02 3.05
C ASP A 357 -2.92 -4.76 3.89
N SER A 358 -3.11 -4.93 5.20
CA SER A 358 -3.65 -3.90 6.10
C SER A 358 -3.03 -3.90 7.51
N PRO A 359 -2.64 -2.71 8.04
CA PRO A 359 -2.24 -2.52 9.44
C PRO A 359 -3.41 -2.65 10.44
N GLY A 360 -4.64 -2.82 9.93
CA GLY A 360 -5.86 -2.72 10.70
C GLY A 360 -6.40 -1.29 10.72
N GLY A 361 -7.11 -0.91 11.77
CA GLY A 361 -7.76 0.40 11.89
C GLY A 361 -9.00 0.33 12.79
N SER A 362 -10.14 0.82 12.32
CA SER A 362 -11.42 0.79 13.04
C SER A 362 -11.87 -0.64 13.35
N VAL A 363 -12.20 -0.91 14.62
CA VAL A 363 -12.76 -2.20 15.04
C VAL A 363 -14.15 -2.41 14.45
N MET A 364 -14.95 -1.35 14.29
CA MET A 364 -16.30 -1.46 13.76
C MET A 364 -16.28 -1.84 12.29
N ALA A 365 -15.52 -1.12 11.46
CA ALA A 365 -15.28 -1.49 10.08
C ALA A 365 -14.72 -2.92 9.93
N SER A 366 -13.75 -3.30 10.76
CA SER A 366 -13.20 -4.68 10.76
C SER A 366 -14.28 -5.71 11.08
N GLU A 367 -15.18 -5.43 12.03
CA GLU A 367 -16.29 -6.33 12.36
C GLU A 367 -17.34 -6.40 11.25
N ARG A 368 -17.61 -5.31 10.53
CA ARG A 368 -18.53 -5.31 9.38
C ARG A 368 -18.02 -6.23 8.27
N ILE A 369 -16.75 -6.08 7.89
CA ILE A 369 -16.09 -6.96 6.91
C ILE A 369 -16.12 -8.42 7.40
N ARG A 370 -15.70 -8.68 8.65
CA ARG A 370 -15.68 -10.03 9.23
C ARG A 370 -17.06 -10.67 9.21
N ALA A 371 -18.12 -9.92 9.53
CA ALA A 371 -19.49 -10.40 9.51
C ALA A 371 -19.98 -10.72 8.09
N ALA A 372 -19.58 -9.95 7.07
CA ALA A 372 -19.85 -10.25 5.67
C ALA A 372 -19.18 -11.56 5.23
N VAL A 373 -17.92 -11.77 5.62
CA VAL A 373 -17.20 -13.01 5.31
C VAL A 373 -17.84 -14.23 5.99
N GLU A 374 -18.35 -14.09 7.22
CA GLU A 374 -19.15 -15.15 7.86
C GLU A 374 -20.45 -15.47 7.10
N ARG A 375 -21.09 -14.49 6.44
CA ARG A 375 -22.28 -14.74 5.61
C ARG A 375 -21.94 -15.58 4.38
N VAL A 376 -20.81 -15.31 3.72
CA VAL A 376 -20.29 -16.15 2.62
C VAL A 376 -20.05 -17.58 3.12
N LYS A 377 -19.37 -17.72 4.27
CA LYS A 377 -19.11 -19.03 4.89
C LYS A 377 -20.40 -19.77 5.28
N ALA A 378 -21.41 -19.06 5.79
CA ALA A 378 -22.68 -19.63 6.19
C ALA A 378 -23.48 -20.22 5.00
N LYS A 379 -23.22 -19.76 3.77
CA LYS A 379 -23.74 -20.40 2.54
C LYS A 379 -23.06 -21.72 2.18
N GLY A 380 -22.03 -22.13 2.92
CA GLY A 380 -21.25 -23.33 2.62
C GLY A 380 -20.14 -23.11 1.59
N LEU A 381 -19.88 -21.86 1.20
CA LEU A 381 -18.78 -21.53 0.32
C LEU A 381 -17.43 -21.60 1.07
N PRO A 382 -16.37 -22.17 0.45
CA PRO A 382 -15.03 -22.13 1.00
C PRO A 382 -14.49 -20.70 1.01
N VAL A 383 -13.85 -20.33 2.13
CA VAL A 383 -13.25 -19.03 2.38
C VAL A 383 -11.78 -19.19 2.80
N ALA A 384 -10.88 -18.65 2.00
CA ALA A 384 -9.48 -18.50 2.38
C ALA A 384 -9.11 -17.04 2.59
N VAL A 385 -8.04 -16.82 3.36
CA VAL A 385 -7.34 -15.55 3.42
C VAL A 385 -5.96 -15.73 2.82
N SER A 386 -5.57 -14.81 1.96
CA SER A 386 -4.18 -14.62 1.53
C SER A 386 -3.68 -13.32 2.14
N MET A 387 -2.73 -13.40 3.06
CA MET A 387 -2.07 -12.23 3.63
C MET A 387 -1.00 -11.74 2.66
N GLY A 388 -1.01 -10.45 2.36
CA GLY A 388 0.05 -9.74 1.67
C GLY A 388 1.24 -9.48 2.59
N SER A 389 1.82 -8.30 2.49
CA SER A 389 2.91 -7.94 3.40
C SER A 389 2.43 -7.69 4.82
N LEU A 390 1.17 -7.31 4.98
CA LEU A 390 0.66 -6.90 6.27
C LEU A 390 -0.76 -7.42 6.50
N ALA A 391 -1.00 -8.10 7.62
CA ALA A 391 -2.34 -8.47 8.05
C ALA A 391 -2.39 -8.45 9.58
N ALA A 392 -2.20 -7.27 10.15
CA ALA A 392 -2.07 -7.08 11.58
C ALA A 392 -3.31 -6.41 12.18
N SER A 393 -3.59 -6.72 13.45
CA SER A 393 -4.66 -6.10 14.22
C SER A 393 -6.03 -6.22 13.53
N GLY A 394 -6.66 -5.14 13.05
CA GLY A 394 -7.89 -5.22 12.26
C GLY A 394 -7.76 -6.09 11.00
N GLY A 395 -6.59 -6.11 10.36
CA GLY A 395 -6.29 -7.02 9.25
C GLY A 395 -6.32 -8.50 9.68
N TYR A 396 -5.87 -8.80 10.90
CA TYR A 396 -6.03 -10.16 11.45
C TYR A 396 -7.49 -10.44 11.88
N TRP A 397 -8.21 -9.43 12.36
CA TRP A 397 -9.62 -9.53 12.74
C TRP A 397 -10.51 -9.98 11.58
N VAL A 398 -10.38 -9.32 10.42
CA VAL A 398 -11.13 -9.70 9.19
C VAL A 398 -10.72 -11.07 8.65
N SER A 399 -9.53 -11.56 9.03
CA SER A 399 -9.01 -12.87 8.62
C SER A 399 -9.55 -14.04 9.45
N THR A 400 -10.10 -13.78 10.65
CA THR A 400 -10.60 -14.82 11.57
C THR A 400 -11.70 -15.76 11.04
N PRO A 401 -12.62 -15.38 10.14
CA PRO A 401 -13.68 -16.29 9.69
C PRO A 401 -13.20 -17.32 8.66
N ALA A 402 -12.04 -17.14 8.03
CA ALA A 402 -11.51 -18.04 7.01
C ALA A 402 -11.26 -19.46 7.53
N GLN A 403 -11.45 -20.47 6.68
CA GLN A 403 -11.08 -21.85 7.01
C GLN A 403 -9.59 -22.12 6.79
N ARG A 404 -8.92 -21.30 5.97
CA ARG A 404 -7.48 -21.40 5.69
C ARG A 404 -6.86 -20.01 5.56
N ILE A 405 -5.77 -19.78 6.27
CA ILE A 405 -4.98 -18.55 6.22
C ILE A 405 -3.59 -18.86 5.64
N PHE A 406 -3.27 -18.21 4.53
CA PHE A 406 -1.97 -18.22 3.88
C PHE A 406 -1.22 -16.92 4.18
N ALA A 407 0.07 -17.01 4.46
CA ALA A 407 0.96 -15.86 4.57
C ALA A 407 2.34 -16.20 4.03
N GLU A 408 3.12 -15.21 3.64
CA GLU A 408 4.52 -15.43 3.29
C GLU A 408 5.43 -15.31 4.52
N PRO A 409 6.66 -15.87 4.50
CA PRO A 409 7.59 -15.75 5.61
C PRO A 409 7.83 -14.30 6.05
N SER A 410 7.81 -13.36 5.11
CA SER A 410 8.02 -11.93 5.33
C SER A 410 6.73 -11.14 5.61
N THR A 411 5.56 -11.78 5.66
CA THR A 411 4.32 -11.12 6.09
C THR A 411 4.44 -10.70 7.56
N ILE A 412 3.95 -9.51 7.91
CA ILE A 412 3.78 -9.08 9.30
C ILE A 412 2.31 -9.27 9.68
N THR A 413 2.04 -9.98 10.77
CA THR A 413 0.68 -10.26 11.25
C THR A 413 0.61 -10.26 12.78
N GLY A 414 -0.48 -10.76 13.36
CA GLY A 414 -0.74 -10.69 14.79
C GLY A 414 -1.25 -9.30 15.18
N SER A 415 -0.54 -8.61 16.07
CA SER A 415 -0.96 -7.36 16.71
C SER A 415 -2.36 -7.43 17.32
N ILE A 416 -2.70 -8.59 17.90
CA ILE A 416 -4.00 -8.86 18.54
C ILE A 416 -4.05 -8.06 19.85
N GLY A 417 -4.61 -6.86 19.76
CA GLY A 417 -4.71 -5.89 20.85
C GLY A 417 -5.43 -4.64 20.37
N VAL A 418 -5.97 -3.87 21.31
CA VAL A 418 -6.85 -2.74 21.01
C VAL A 418 -6.55 -1.56 21.91
N PHE A 419 -6.82 -0.37 21.40
CA PHE A 419 -6.63 0.87 22.14
C PHE A 419 -7.62 1.94 21.69
N ALA A 420 -7.76 2.99 22.50
CA ALA A 420 -8.38 4.26 22.17
C ALA A 420 -7.51 5.39 22.71
N VAL A 421 -7.45 6.50 21.97
CA VAL A 421 -6.72 7.71 22.36
C VAL A 421 -7.65 8.90 22.22
N LEU A 422 -7.75 9.72 23.27
CA LEU A 422 -8.51 10.96 23.28
C LEU A 422 -7.64 12.10 23.80
N PRO A 423 -7.23 13.07 22.95
CA PRO A 423 -6.59 14.27 23.42
C PRO A 423 -7.59 15.24 24.04
N THR A 424 -7.21 15.93 25.11
CA THR A 424 -8.02 16.98 25.75
C THR A 424 -7.17 18.21 26.08
N LEU A 425 -7.81 19.38 26.13
CA LEU A 425 -7.16 20.70 26.22
C LEU A 425 -7.47 21.47 27.52
N GLU A 426 -7.95 20.79 28.55
CA GLU A 426 -8.40 21.36 29.81
C GLU A 426 -7.29 22.07 30.60
N GLN A 427 -6.04 21.72 30.35
CA GLN A 427 -4.87 22.39 30.92
C GLN A 427 -4.23 23.40 29.95
N THR A 428 -4.45 23.25 28.64
CA THR A 428 -3.96 24.17 27.59
C THR A 428 -4.78 25.45 27.55
N LEU A 429 -6.11 25.35 27.39
CA LEU A 429 -6.98 26.49 27.14
C LEU A 429 -6.93 27.58 28.24
N PRO A 430 -6.86 27.23 29.55
CA PRO A 430 -6.75 28.24 30.59
C PRO A 430 -5.47 29.09 30.50
N GLN A 431 -4.39 28.58 29.87
CA GLN A 431 -3.18 29.38 29.66
C GLN A 431 -3.39 30.55 28.70
N TYR A 432 -4.43 30.47 27.86
CA TYR A 432 -4.78 31.48 26.86
C TYR A 432 -6.07 32.24 27.22
N GLY A 433 -6.52 32.12 28.48
CA GLY A 433 -7.74 32.78 28.96
C GLY A 433 -9.04 32.16 28.44
N VAL A 434 -8.98 30.98 27.83
CA VAL A 434 -10.16 30.23 27.40
C VAL A 434 -10.54 29.24 28.51
N THR A 435 -11.80 29.28 28.94
CA THR A 435 -12.33 28.38 29.96
C THR A 435 -13.59 27.72 29.44
N THR A 436 -13.91 26.53 29.97
CA THR A 436 -15.15 25.82 29.69
C THR A 436 -16.00 25.76 30.95
N ASP A 437 -17.32 25.85 30.78
CA ASP A 437 -18.31 25.63 31.83
C ASP A 437 -19.42 24.77 31.24
N SER A 438 -19.94 23.80 32.01
CA SER A 438 -20.88 22.81 31.48
C SER A 438 -21.99 22.50 32.48
N ILE A 439 -23.24 22.50 31.98
CA ILE A 439 -24.40 22.03 32.74
C ILE A 439 -24.56 20.54 32.46
N ARG A 440 -24.52 19.71 33.51
CA ARG A 440 -24.58 18.25 33.39
C ARG A 440 -25.83 17.69 34.05
N THR A 441 -26.72 17.10 33.26
CA THR A 441 -27.91 16.39 33.76
C THR A 441 -27.63 14.94 34.15
N THR A 442 -26.55 14.36 33.62
CA THR A 442 -26.04 13.01 33.88
C THR A 442 -24.51 13.03 33.83
N PRO A 443 -23.80 12.01 34.35
CA PRO A 443 -22.34 11.92 34.21
C PRO A 443 -21.81 11.90 32.76
N LEU A 444 -22.67 11.57 31.79
CA LEU A 444 -22.37 11.58 30.35
C LEU A 444 -22.79 12.87 29.64
N SER A 445 -23.54 13.76 30.30
CA SER A 445 -24.00 14.99 29.68
C SER A 445 -22.80 15.90 29.36
N GLY A 446 -22.64 16.24 28.08
CA GLY A 446 -21.51 17.04 27.62
C GLY A 446 -20.17 16.30 27.58
N GLN A 447 -20.18 14.96 27.59
CA GLN A 447 -18.97 14.14 27.49
C GLN A 447 -18.99 13.28 26.20
N PRO A 448 -17.82 12.93 25.62
CA PRO A 448 -16.48 13.37 25.99
C PRO A 448 -16.28 14.87 25.75
N ASP A 449 -15.71 15.57 26.73
CA ASP A 449 -15.41 17.00 26.61
C ASP A 449 -13.93 17.17 26.24
N LEU A 450 -13.65 17.36 24.95
CA LEU A 450 -12.28 17.52 24.44
C LEU A 450 -11.63 18.83 24.91
N LEU A 451 -12.43 19.80 25.38
CA LEU A 451 -11.93 21.11 25.79
C LEU A 451 -11.81 21.22 27.32
N GLY A 452 -12.76 20.64 28.06
CA GLY A 452 -12.84 20.67 29.53
C GLY A 452 -12.43 19.38 30.24
N GLY A 453 -12.03 18.35 29.49
CA GLY A 453 -11.47 17.11 30.04
C GLY A 453 -12.53 16.02 30.29
N LEU A 454 -12.04 14.79 30.45
CA LEU A 454 -12.91 13.62 30.66
C LEU A 454 -13.34 13.49 32.12
N SER A 455 -14.57 13.00 32.34
CA SER A 455 -15.02 12.61 33.68
C SER A 455 -14.50 11.21 34.06
N PRO A 456 -14.26 10.93 35.35
CA PRO A 456 -13.84 9.59 35.79
C PRO A 456 -14.81 8.48 35.37
N GLN A 457 -16.12 8.78 35.27
CA GLN A 457 -17.14 7.83 34.82
C GLN A 457 -16.99 7.51 33.33
N VAL A 458 -16.64 8.51 32.51
CA VAL A 458 -16.41 8.33 31.07
C VAL A 458 -15.11 7.58 30.84
N GLU A 459 -14.05 7.91 31.56
CA GLU A 459 -12.78 7.16 31.52
C GLU A 459 -12.98 5.68 31.85
N ALA A 460 -13.68 5.38 32.95
CA ALA A 460 -13.98 4.00 33.35
C ALA A 460 -14.83 3.26 32.30
N LEU A 461 -15.79 3.95 31.68
CA LEU A 461 -16.65 3.39 30.63
C LEU A 461 -15.85 3.09 29.35
N LEU A 462 -14.94 3.97 28.95
CA LEU A 462 -14.08 3.78 27.79
C LEU A 462 -13.08 2.63 28.02
N GLN A 463 -12.44 2.58 29.19
CA GLN A 463 -11.56 1.48 29.56
C GLN A 463 -12.31 0.13 29.55
N GLY A 464 -13.51 0.08 30.13
CA GLY A 464 -14.33 -1.14 30.11
C GLY A 464 -14.72 -1.59 28.70
N GLN A 465 -14.99 -0.66 27.78
CA GLN A 465 -15.24 -1.02 26.37
C GLN A 465 -13.99 -1.56 25.67
N VAL A 466 -12.81 -0.98 25.93
CA VAL A 466 -11.54 -1.50 25.39
C VAL A 466 -11.28 -2.92 25.88
N GLU A 467 -11.50 -3.19 27.17
CA GLU A 467 -11.38 -4.53 27.77
C GLU A 467 -12.37 -5.53 27.17
N GLN A 468 -13.63 -5.15 27.03
CA GLN A 468 -14.65 -5.98 26.38
C GLN A 468 -14.28 -6.28 24.92
N THR A 469 -13.77 -5.27 24.19
CA THR A 469 -13.36 -5.42 22.80
C THR A 469 -12.16 -6.35 22.66
N TYR A 470 -11.18 -6.24 23.56
CA TYR A 470 -10.05 -7.16 23.61
C TYR A 470 -10.50 -8.60 23.89
N SER A 471 -11.40 -8.79 24.87
CA SER A 471 -11.98 -10.10 25.18
C SER A 471 -12.71 -10.71 23.98
N ARG A 472 -13.48 -9.89 23.23
CA ARG A 472 -14.09 -10.30 21.96
C ARG A 472 -13.04 -10.73 20.95
N PHE A 473 -11.96 -9.95 20.78
CA PHE A 473 -10.91 -10.27 19.82
C PHE A 473 -10.26 -11.62 20.15
N LEU A 474 -9.89 -11.83 21.42
CA LEU A 474 -9.36 -13.11 21.89
C LEU A 474 -10.33 -14.25 21.60
N GLY A 475 -11.63 -14.07 21.87
CA GLY A 475 -12.66 -15.07 21.61
C GLY A 475 -12.81 -15.42 20.12
N LEU A 476 -12.75 -14.43 19.23
CA LEU A 476 -12.80 -14.64 17.78
C LEU A 476 -11.59 -15.46 17.30
N VAL A 477 -10.39 -15.06 17.72
CA VAL A 477 -9.16 -15.77 17.34
C VAL A 477 -9.12 -17.17 17.95
N ALA A 478 -9.48 -17.31 19.23
CA ALA A 478 -9.55 -18.60 19.93
C ALA A 478 -10.46 -19.58 19.19
N LYS A 479 -11.67 -19.13 18.82
CA LYS A 479 -12.62 -19.92 18.04
C LYS A 479 -12.07 -20.27 16.66
N ALA A 480 -11.49 -19.31 15.95
CA ALA A 480 -10.96 -19.50 14.60
C ALA A 480 -9.78 -20.48 14.55
N ARG A 481 -8.91 -20.44 15.58
CA ARG A 481 -7.65 -21.19 15.62
C ARG A 481 -7.72 -22.46 16.48
N GLY A 482 -8.90 -22.79 17.03
CA GLY A 482 -9.11 -23.97 17.87
C GLY A 482 -8.28 -23.96 19.17
N LYS A 483 -8.09 -22.79 19.77
CA LYS A 483 -7.28 -22.55 20.98
C LYS A 483 -8.14 -21.94 22.08
N SER A 484 -7.68 -21.99 23.34
CA SER A 484 -8.36 -21.24 24.41
C SER A 484 -8.04 -19.75 24.34
N SER A 485 -8.92 -18.88 24.85
CA SER A 485 -8.61 -17.43 24.94
C SER A 485 -7.34 -17.16 25.75
N ALA A 486 -7.02 -18.00 26.74
CA ALA A 486 -5.78 -17.87 27.52
C ALA A 486 -4.52 -18.29 26.74
N ASP A 487 -4.63 -19.26 25.83
CA ASP A 487 -3.54 -19.59 24.89
C ASP A 487 -3.29 -18.45 23.91
N ILE A 488 -4.37 -17.86 23.37
CA ILE A 488 -4.26 -16.72 22.47
C ILE A 488 -3.69 -15.51 23.21
N ASP A 489 -4.15 -15.24 24.43
CA ASP A 489 -3.68 -14.09 25.22
C ASP A 489 -2.15 -14.11 25.41
N ARG A 490 -1.56 -15.29 25.64
CA ARG A 490 -0.09 -15.47 25.77
C ARG A 490 0.70 -15.06 24.52
N ILE A 491 0.10 -15.16 23.33
CA ILE A 491 0.74 -14.83 22.05
C ILE A 491 0.18 -13.54 21.43
N ALA A 492 -0.78 -12.91 22.11
CA ALA A 492 -1.47 -11.69 21.71
C ALA A 492 -0.84 -10.47 22.40
N GLN A 493 -1.57 -9.80 23.29
CA GLN A 493 -1.10 -8.62 24.03
C GLN A 493 -0.60 -7.48 23.11
N GLY A 494 -1.14 -7.40 21.88
CA GLY A 494 -0.74 -6.42 20.86
C GLY A 494 0.55 -6.75 20.10
N ARG A 495 1.16 -7.92 20.30
CA ARG A 495 2.46 -8.27 19.71
C ARG A 495 2.36 -8.58 18.22
N ILE A 496 3.27 -8.00 17.43
CA ILE A 496 3.46 -8.32 16.00
C ILE A 496 4.32 -9.58 15.84
N TRP A 497 4.08 -10.31 14.76
CA TRP A 497 4.81 -11.52 14.40
C TRP A 497 5.13 -11.52 12.90
N ASP A 498 6.30 -12.01 12.51
CA ASP A 498 6.57 -12.39 11.13
C ASP A 498 5.74 -13.64 10.77
N GLY A 499 5.53 -13.89 9.47
CA GLY A 499 4.69 -14.98 8.99
C GLY A 499 5.23 -16.36 9.38
N GLY A 500 6.55 -16.50 9.49
CA GLY A 500 7.21 -17.71 9.97
C GLY A 500 6.84 -18.04 11.40
N THR A 501 7.02 -17.08 12.31
CA THR A 501 6.66 -17.22 13.72
C THR A 501 5.14 -17.37 13.89
N ALA A 502 4.33 -16.57 13.18
CA ALA A 502 2.87 -16.64 13.24
C ALA A 502 2.34 -18.04 12.87
N ARG A 503 2.96 -18.70 11.89
CA ARG A 503 2.63 -20.09 11.54
C ARG A 503 3.00 -21.07 12.66
N GLN A 504 4.17 -20.94 13.29
CA GLN A 504 4.57 -21.79 14.41
C GLN A 504 3.63 -21.66 15.62
N LEU A 505 3.14 -20.45 15.88
CA LEU A 505 2.17 -20.16 16.95
C LEU A 505 0.74 -20.63 16.59
N GLY A 506 0.51 -21.00 15.33
CA GLY A 506 -0.78 -21.44 14.83
C GLY A 506 -1.76 -20.30 14.52
N LEU A 507 -1.27 -19.08 14.33
CA LEU A 507 -2.06 -17.94 13.85
C LEU A 507 -2.26 -17.97 12.32
N VAL A 508 -1.35 -18.62 11.60
CA VAL A 508 -1.38 -18.86 10.14
C VAL A 508 -1.34 -20.37 9.89
N ASP A 509 -2.00 -20.85 8.84
CA ASP A 509 -2.08 -22.28 8.52
C ASP A 509 -0.91 -22.75 7.62
N GLN A 510 -0.60 -21.97 6.59
CA GLN A 510 0.33 -22.39 5.55
C GLN A 510 1.11 -21.22 4.97
N PHE A 511 2.32 -21.49 4.50
CA PHE A 511 2.99 -20.56 3.61
C PHE A 511 2.36 -20.60 2.21
N GLY A 512 2.14 -19.42 1.63
CA GLY A 512 1.62 -19.29 0.27
C GLY A 512 1.11 -17.88 -0.02
N GLY A 513 0.92 -17.62 -1.31
CA GLY A 513 0.42 -16.35 -1.83
C GLY A 513 -1.05 -16.39 -2.23
N LEU A 514 -1.44 -15.48 -3.12
CA LEU A 514 -2.81 -15.40 -3.64
C LEU A 514 -3.18 -16.64 -4.46
N ASP A 515 -2.28 -17.11 -5.33
CA ASP A 515 -2.53 -18.26 -6.19
C ASP A 515 -2.77 -19.54 -5.38
N ASP A 516 -2.05 -19.74 -4.26
CA ASP A 516 -2.25 -20.87 -3.35
C ASP A 516 -3.62 -20.82 -2.66
N ALA A 517 -4.05 -19.63 -2.25
CA ALA A 517 -5.36 -19.42 -1.65
C ALA A 517 -6.49 -19.68 -2.66
N VAL A 518 -6.36 -19.16 -3.89
CA VAL A 518 -7.33 -19.39 -4.98
C VAL A 518 -7.41 -20.88 -5.33
N ALA A 519 -6.26 -21.54 -5.48
CA ALA A 519 -6.20 -22.98 -5.76
C ALA A 519 -6.81 -23.80 -4.61
N TRP A 520 -6.57 -23.42 -3.35
CA TRP A 520 -7.18 -24.08 -2.20
C TRP A 520 -8.70 -23.93 -2.22
N VAL A 521 -9.23 -22.72 -2.44
CA VAL A 521 -10.69 -22.49 -2.52
C VAL A 521 -11.30 -23.30 -3.67
N ALA A 522 -10.69 -23.26 -4.85
CA ALA A 522 -11.14 -24.05 -6.00
C ALA A 522 -11.17 -25.56 -5.69
N SER A 523 -10.15 -26.07 -5.00
CA SER A 523 -10.08 -27.49 -4.60
C SER A 523 -11.22 -27.86 -3.63
N GLN A 524 -11.55 -26.99 -2.67
CA GLN A 524 -12.65 -27.23 -1.73
C GLN A 524 -14.01 -27.18 -2.43
N ALA A 525 -14.12 -26.34 -3.47
CA ALA A 525 -15.29 -26.26 -4.33
C ALA A 525 -15.35 -27.36 -5.41
N LYS A 526 -14.36 -28.26 -5.48
CA LYS A 526 -14.22 -29.30 -6.51
C LYS A 526 -14.21 -28.73 -7.94
N ALA A 527 -13.63 -27.54 -8.11
CA ALA A 527 -13.45 -26.91 -9.41
C ALA A 527 -12.15 -27.39 -10.07
N GLU A 528 -12.24 -28.16 -11.16
CA GLU A 528 -11.07 -28.64 -11.91
C GLU A 528 -10.42 -27.54 -12.75
N THR A 529 -11.24 -26.73 -13.41
CA THR A 529 -10.83 -25.51 -14.11
C THR A 529 -11.41 -24.32 -13.38
N PHE A 530 -10.57 -23.34 -13.07
CA PHE A 530 -10.97 -22.16 -12.31
C PHE A 530 -10.15 -20.93 -12.69
N HIS A 531 -10.64 -19.77 -12.28
CA HIS A 531 -9.90 -18.51 -12.38
C HIS A 531 -10.21 -17.61 -11.18
N ALA A 532 -9.29 -16.68 -10.89
CA ALA A 532 -9.52 -15.61 -9.93
C ALA A 532 -10.43 -14.53 -10.58
N ALA A 533 -11.56 -14.26 -9.95
CA ALA A 533 -12.46 -13.17 -10.29
C ALA A 533 -12.30 -12.06 -9.26
N TYR A 534 -11.58 -11.01 -9.62
CA TYR A 534 -11.36 -9.85 -8.74
C TYR A 534 -12.63 -9.02 -8.67
N ILE A 535 -13.13 -8.85 -7.44
CA ILE A 535 -14.36 -8.11 -7.14
C ILE A 535 -13.94 -6.72 -6.70
N GLU A 536 -14.02 -5.77 -7.63
CA GLU A 536 -13.58 -4.39 -7.48
C GLU A 536 -14.75 -3.47 -7.90
N ASP A 537 -14.75 -2.24 -7.39
CA ASP A 537 -15.69 -1.22 -7.84
C ASP A 537 -15.42 -0.86 -9.31
N GLU A 538 -16.46 -0.60 -10.11
CA GLU A 538 -16.24 -0.12 -11.47
C GLU A 538 -15.63 1.30 -11.42
N PRO A 539 -14.45 1.53 -12.03
CA PRO A 539 -13.81 2.82 -11.96
C PRO A 539 -14.71 3.88 -12.59
N SER A 540 -14.92 4.99 -11.88
CA SER A 540 -15.73 6.11 -12.37
C SER A 540 -15.31 6.53 -13.79
N PRO A 541 -16.25 6.76 -14.73
CA PRO A 541 -15.91 7.23 -16.08
C PRO A 541 -15.05 8.49 -16.10
N PHE A 542 -15.19 9.34 -15.08
CA PHE A 542 -14.36 10.54 -14.91
C PHE A 542 -12.94 10.19 -14.46
N ALA A 543 -12.77 9.24 -13.53
CA ALA A 543 -11.46 8.75 -13.12
C ALA A 543 -10.71 8.07 -14.28
N GLN A 544 -11.43 7.34 -15.14
CA GLN A 544 -10.86 6.75 -16.36
C GLN A 544 -10.36 7.83 -17.35
N LEU A 545 -11.09 8.93 -17.52
CA LEU A 545 -10.64 10.06 -18.33
C LEU A 545 -9.41 10.74 -17.72
N LEU A 546 -9.39 10.96 -16.40
CA LEU A 546 -8.25 11.59 -15.73
C LEU A 546 -6.97 10.77 -15.89
N ARG A 547 -7.04 9.45 -15.67
CA ARG A 547 -5.91 8.53 -15.91
C ARG A 547 -5.42 8.56 -17.37
N GLN A 548 -6.29 8.90 -18.32
CA GLN A 548 -5.91 9.06 -19.73
C GLN A 548 -5.33 10.45 -20.04
N MET A 549 -5.71 11.49 -19.28
CA MET A 549 -5.18 12.84 -19.44
C MET A 549 -3.83 13.06 -18.77
N GLU A 550 -3.47 12.22 -17.78
CA GLU A 550 -2.15 12.23 -17.12
C GLU A 550 -0.98 11.85 -18.05
N THR A 551 -1.22 11.58 -19.33
CA THR A 551 -0.16 11.42 -20.32
C THR A 551 0.39 12.79 -20.73
N GLY A 552 1.25 13.43 -19.91
CA GLY A 552 2.02 14.56 -20.44
C GLY A 552 2.76 15.48 -19.48
N GLU A 553 2.47 15.49 -18.18
CA GLU A 553 3.30 16.27 -17.24
C GLU A 553 4.41 15.38 -16.72
N ALA A 554 5.66 15.72 -17.07
CA ALA A 554 6.82 15.08 -16.49
C ALA A 554 6.74 15.23 -14.97
N PRO A 555 6.92 14.14 -14.19
CA PRO A 555 7.01 14.26 -12.74
C PRO A 555 8.04 15.35 -12.39
N GLU A 556 7.75 16.16 -11.37
CA GLU A 556 8.68 17.18 -10.89
C GLU A 556 10.08 16.58 -10.77
N ALA A 557 11.09 17.27 -11.31
CA ALA A 557 12.47 16.79 -11.36
C ALA A 557 12.98 16.49 -9.94
N ARG A 558 12.87 15.23 -9.51
CA ARG A 558 13.47 14.74 -8.28
C ARG A 558 14.95 14.48 -8.54
N ALA A 559 15.81 14.85 -7.60
CA ALA A 559 17.18 14.39 -7.64
C ALA A 559 17.18 12.87 -7.39
N HIS A 560 17.77 12.10 -8.30
CA HIS A 560 17.84 10.63 -8.21
C HIS A 560 19.17 10.14 -7.60
N ASP A 561 20.05 11.07 -7.22
CA ASP A 561 21.32 10.76 -6.57
C ASP A 561 21.15 10.45 -5.07
N LEU A 562 22.26 10.17 -4.38
CA LEU A 562 22.23 9.79 -2.96
C LEU A 562 21.68 10.92 -2.08
N ALA A 563 21.95 12.18 -2.43
CA ALA A 563 21.43 13.33 -1.70
C ALA A 563 19.91 13.44 -1.90
N GLY A 564 19.42 13.19 -3.11
CA GLY A 564 18.00 13.07 -3.43
C GLY A 564 17.30 11.96 -2.65
N ALA A 565 17.92 10.78 -2.55
CA ALA A 565 17.40 9.67 -1.75
C ALA A 565 17.27 10.04 -0.25
N LEU A 566 18.28 10.72 0.31
CA LEU A 566 18.24 11.22 1.69
C LEU A 566 17.18 12.32 1.89
N ALA A 567 17.02 13.22 0.91
CA ALA A 567 16.01 14.26 0.95
C ALA A 567 14.59 13.68 0.91
N ALA A 568 14.36 12.64 0.10
CA ALA A 568 13.09 11.91 0.06
C ALA A 568 12.78 11.26 1.42
N GLN A 569 13.78 10.69 2.09
CA GLN A 569 13.63 10.16 3.45
C GLN A 569 13.19 11.25 4.45
N GLN A 570 13.78 12.44 4.36
CA GLN A 570 13.42 13.58 5.22
C GLN A 570 11.98 14.06 4.96
N GLN A 571 11.57 14.14 3.70
CA GLN A 571 10.18 14.49 3.33
C GLN A 571 9.19 13.46 3.87
N GLY A 572 9.53 12.16 3.80
CA GLY A 572 8.73 11.08 4.40
C GLY A 572 8.53 11.22 5.91
N LEU A 573 9.56 11.68 6.65
CA LEU A 573 9.42 11.94 8.09
C LEU A 573 8.43 13.08 8.39
N LEU A 574 8.40 14.13 7.56
CA LEU A 574 7.44 15.23 7.72
C LEU A 574 6.01 14.77 7.41
N ALA A 575 5.81 14.00 6.35
CA ALA A 575 4.52 13.43 6.00
C ALA A 575 4.01 12.50 7.11
N ARG A 576 4.90 11.68 7.69
CA ARG A 576 4.57 10.84 8.84
C ARG A 576 4.20 11.64 10.08
N MET A 577 4.93 12.73 10.36
CA MET A 577 4.57 13.63 11.45
C MET A 577 3.17 14.23 11.26
N GLN A 578 2.84 14.68 10.04
CA GLN A 578 1.51 15.19 9.74
C GLN A 578 0.44 14.12 9.97
N ALA A 579 0.68 12.89 9.51
CA ALA A 579 -0.24 11.78 9.68
C ALA A 579 -0.43 11.39 11.16
N ASP A 580 0.64 11.32 11.95
CA ASP A 580 0.57 10.99 13.38
C ASP A 580 -0.21 12.05 14.16
N VAL A 581 -0.11 13.33 13.77
CA VAL A 581 -0.89 14.41 14.38
C VAL A 581 -2.36 14.35 13.93
N MET A 582 -2.63 14.16 12.64
CA MET A 582 -4.00 14.00 12.14
C MET A 582 -4.70 12.83 12.81
N ARG A 583 -4.00 11.68 12.95
CA ARG A 583 -4.47 10.49 13.65
C ARG A 583 -4.85 10.75 15.11
N LEU A 584 -4.09 11.61 15.79
CA LEU A 584 -4.38 12.03 17.16
C LEU A 584 -5.61 12.96 17.20
N MET A 585 -5.72 13.90 16.24
CA MET A 585 -6.77 14.92 16.20
C MET A 585 -8.12 14.41 15.72
N GLU A 586 -8.14 13.48 14.76
CA GLU A 586 -9.38 12.93 14.19
C GLU A 586 -10.20 12.17 15.21
N GLY A 587 -9.62 11.77 16.36
CA GLY A 587 -10.36 11.24 17.51
C GLY A 587 -11.28 10.09 17.12
N GLY A 588 -10.73 8.88 16.99
CA GLY A 588 -11.50 7.71 16.56
C GLY A 588 -12.10 6.90 17.72
N GLY A 589 -13.07 6.03 17.40
CA GLY A 589 -13.52 4.95 18.30
C GLY A 589 -12.40 3.95 18.62
N ILE A 590 -12.73 2.83 19.26
CA ILE A 590 -11.72 1.79 19.59
C ILE A 590 -11.06 1.28 18.31
N ARG A 591 -9.72 1.24 18.32
CA ARG A 591 -8.90 0.86 17.17
C ARG A 591 -8.15 -0.44 17.42
N ALA A 592 -8.09 -1.24 16.37
CA ALA A 592 -7.21 -2.37 16.20
C ALA A 592 -6.21 -2.00 15.10
N TYR A 593 -5.20 -1.20 15.44
CA TYR A 593 -4.22 -0.66 14.50
C TYR A 593 -2.77 -1.03 14.85
N CYS A 594 -1.91 -1.26 13.85
CA CYS A 594 -0.47 -1.52 14.00
C CYS A 594 0.38 -0.38 13.41
N LEU A 595 0.90 0.50 14.27
CA LEU A 595 1.75 1.62 13.83
C LEU A 595 3.17 1.17 13.47
N GLU A 596 3.63 0.14 14.15
CA GLU A 596 4.93 -0.50 14.00
C GLU A 596 5.08 -1.15 12.62
N CYS A 597 3.96 -1.55 12.05
CA CYS A 597 3.90 -2.19 10.74
C CYS A 597 4.13 -1.19 9.60
N GLU A 598 3.77 0.08 9.79
CA GLU A 598 4.01 1.14 8.80
C GLU A 598 5.43 1.70 8.84
N SER A 599 6.21 1.47 9.92
CA SER A 599 7.62 1.87 9.94
C SER A 599 8.53 0.96 9.11
N ASN A 600 8.01 -0.17 8.62
CA ASN A 600 8.74 -1.12 7.78
C ASN A 600 8.56 -0.92 6.27
N SER A 601 7.61 -0.09 5.85
CA SER A 601 7.52 0.35 4.47
C SER A 601 8.48 1.52 4.29
N ASN A 602 9.69 1.21 3.78
CA ASN A 602 10.68 2.19 3.37
C ASN A 602 10.00 3.35 2.61
N GLY A 603 9.86 4.50 3.27
CA GLY A 603 9.37 5.75 2.66
C GLY A 603 7.86 5.93 2.50
N SER A 604 6.98 5.08 3.07
CA SER A 604 5.54 5.33 2.91
C SER A 604 5.06 6.52 3.75
N ALA A 605 4.80 7.65 3.12
CA ALA A 605 3.77 8.55 3.62
C ALA A 605 2.43 7.79 3.52
N PRO A 606 1.59 7.77 4.56
CA PRO A 606 0.20 7.35 4.38
C PRO A 606 -0.44 8.28 3.35
N SER A 607 -1.28 7.74 2.48
CA SER A 607 -2.07 8.51 1.53
C SER A 607 -3.01 9.43 2.32
N SER A 608 -2.58 10.67 2.59
CA SER A 608 -3.48 11.69 3.12
C SER A 608 -4.45 12.08 2.00
N SER A 609 -5.62 11.45 2.01
CA SER A 609 -6.68 11.70 1.03
C SER A 609 -7.37 13.06 1.20
N ASP A 610 -6.99 13.86 2.21
CA ASP A 610 -7.64 15.14 2.50
C ASP A 610 -6.78 16.36 2.19
N ALA A 611 -7.00 16.93 0.99
CA ALA A 611 -6.51 18.26 0.59
C ALA A 611 -7.01 19.39 1.50
N SER A 612 -8.07 19.16 2.29
CA SER A 612 -8.56 20.10 3.30
C SER A 612 -7.56 20.35 4.44
N SER A 613 -6.69 19.37 4.72
CA SER A 613 -5.74 19.40 5.85
C SER A 613 -4.59 20.39 5.66
N ASN A 614 -4.09 20.58 4.43
CA ASN A 614 -2.98 21.49 4.13
C ASN A 614 -3.36 22.97 4.32
N ALA A 615 -4.63 23.33 4.10
CA ALA A 615 -5.12 24.68 4.36
C ALA A 615 -5.08 25.02 5.86
N THR A 616 -5.50 24.09 6.72
CA THR A 616 -5.46 24.22 8.18
C THR A 616 -4.04 24.32 8.73
N TRP A 617 -3.10 23.53 8.23
CA TRP A 617 -1.70 23.60 8.66
C TRP A 617 -0.99 24.85 8.18
N SER A 618 -1.29 25.35 6.97
CA SER A 618 -0.81 26.65 6.52
C SER A 618 -1.33 27.80 7.40
N LEU A 619 -2.54 27.66 7.94
CA LEU A 619 -3.15 28.62 8.86
C LEU A 619 -2.51 28.52 10.25
N ILE A 620 -2.28 27.31 10.77
CA ILE A 620 -1.62 27.08 12.07
C ILE A 620 -0.15 27.52 12.01
N ALA A 621 0.58 27.22 10.94
CA ALA A 621 1.96 27.69 10.75
C ALA A 621 2.05 29.21 10.65
N ARG A 622 1.02 29.88 10.10
CA ARG A 622 0.89 31.35 10.09
C ARG A 622 0.42 31.95 11.42
N LEU A 623 -0.19 31.15 12.29
CA LEU A 623 -0.59 31.57 13.64
C LEU A 623 0.52 31.32 14.68
N LEU A 624 1.49 30.46 14.36
CA LEU A 624 2.66 30.12 15.18
C LEU A 624 3.95 30.87 14.77
N ALA A 625 3.93 31.57 13.62
CA ALA A 625 4.95 32.54 13.19
C ALA A 625 4.51 33.95 13.56
#